data_AF-A0A3M1LQ60-F1
#
_entry.id   AF-A0A3M1LQ60-F1
#
_cell.length_a   1.000
_cell.length_b   1.000
_cell.length_c   1.000
_cell.angle_alpha   90.00
_cell.angle_beta   90.00
_cell.angle_gamma   90.00
#
_symmetry.space_group_name_H-M   'P 1'
#
loop_
_entity.id
_entity.type
_entity.pdbx_description
1 polymer ?
#
loop_
_entity_poly.entity_id
_entity_poly.type
_entity_poly.pdbx_seq_one_letter_code
_entity_poly.pdbx_strand_id
1 'polypeptide(L)' 'YRRVHELERDGLLTITGSTINNGKRYYFYQSRIKSVKIIFGIDSTEIEVIQNDDMGRSAYW' A
#
# COMPACT_ATOMS: atom_id res chain seq x y z
N TYR A 1 7.87 8.60 11.49
CA TYR A 1 8.71 8.00 10.43
C TYR A 1 9.03 6.53 10.65
N ARG A 2 9.36 6.05 11.87
CA ARG A 2 9.74 4.64 12.09
C ARG A 2 8.75 3.62 11.50
N ARG A 3 7.46 3.78 11.80
CA ARG A 3 6.39 2.89 11.32
C ARG A 3 6.20 2.92 9.80
N VAL A 4 6.47 4.05 9.14
CA VAL A 4 6.38 4.15 7.67
C VAL A 4 7.53 3.39 7.03
N HIS A 5 8.75 3.49 7.59
CA HIS A 5 9.89 2.70 7.11
C HIS A 5 9.77 1.21 7.40
N GLU A 6 9.14 0.83 8.52
CA GLU A 6 8.80 -0.58 8.79
C GLU A 6 7.85 -1.10 7.71
N LEU A 7 6.75 -0.38 7.42
CA LEU A 7 5.79 -0.78 6.39
C LEU A 7 6.37 -0.78 4.97
N GLU A 8 7.30 0.13 4.66
CA GLU A 8 8.05 0.13 3.40
C GLU A 8 8.96 -1.11 3.30
N ARG A 9 9.71 -1.41 4.37
CA ARG A 9 10.60 -2.58 4.43
C ARG A 9 9.82 -3.89 4.31
N ASP A 10 8.66 -3.95 4.96
CA ASP A 10 7.78 -5.13 4.93
C ASP A 10 7.05 -5.29 3.58
N GLY A 11 7.25 -4.36 2.63
CA GLY A 11 6.65 -4.42 1.31
C GLY A 11 5.15 -4.09 1.30
N LEU A 12 4.63 -3.48 2.37
CA LEU A 12 3.24 -3.06 2.50
C LEU A 12 3.02 -1.66 1.90
N LEU A 13 4.06 -0.82 1.92
CA LEU A 13 4.10 0.47 1.25
C LEU A 13 5.17 0.48 0.16
N THR A 14 4.94 1.27 -0.88
CA THR A 14 5.95 1.60 -1.90
C THR A 14 6.01 3.11 -2.09
N ILE A 15 7.18 3.62 -2.47
CA ILE A 15 7.36 5.04 -2.80
C ILE A 15 7.05 5.22 -4.28
N THR A 16 6.09 6.07 -4.60
CA THR A 16 5.65 6.32 -5.98
C THR A 16 6.28 7.58 -6.58
N GLY A 17 6.77 8.49 -5.73
CA GLY A 17 7.39 9.72 -6.16
C GLY A 17 7.83 10.59 -5.00
N SER A 18 8.31 11.78 -5.32
CA SER A 18 8.64 12.79 -4.31
C SER A 18 8.45 14.20 -4.87
N THR A 19 8.20 15.16 -3.97
CA THR A 19 8.16 16.58 -4.29
C THR A 19 9.06 17.37 -3.34
N ILE A 20 9.56 18.52 -3.80
CA ILE A 20 10.36 19.43 -2.98
C ILE A 20 9.54 20.68 -2.74
N ASN A 21 9.34 21.03 -1.46
CA ASN A 21 8.65 22.24 -1.06
C ASN A 21 9.42 22.92 0.08
N ASN A 22 9.72 24.22 -0.05
CA ASN A 22 10.50 25.02 0.90
C ASN A 22 11.80 24.34 1.36
N GLY A 23 12.56 23.76 0.43
CA GLY A 23 13.84 23.09 0.69
C GLY A 23 13.73 21.73 1.38
N LYS A 24 12.51 21.25 1.67
CA LYS A 24 12.25 19.93 2.25
C LYS A 24 11.69 18.98 1.19
N ARG A 25 12.18 17.74 1.19
CA ARG A 25 11.67 16.68 0.31
C ARG A 25 10.57 15.90 1.02
N TYR A 26 9.47 15.68 0.31
CA TYR A 26 8.32 14.90 0.72
C TYR A 26 8.18 13.71 -0.21
N TYR A 27 7.99 12.52 0.34
CA TYR A 27 7.81 11.28 -0.42
C TYR A 27 6.33 10.91 -0.47
N PHE A 28 5.87 10.48 -1.63
CA PHE A 28 4.54 9.93 -1.82
C PHE A 28 4.61 8.42 -1.63
N TYR A 29 3.84 7.93 -0.67
CA TYR A 29 3.73 6.50 -0.37
C TYR A 29 2.39 5.98 -0.86
N GLN A 30 2.40 4.77 -1.40
CA GLN A 30 1.21 4.05 -1.83
C GLN A 30 1.16 2.68 -1.13
N SER A 31 -0.05 2.28 -0.72
CA SER A 31 -0.30 0.94 -0.19
C SER A 31 -0.23 -0.11 -1.28
N ARG A 32 0.48 -1.21 -1.02
CA ARG A 32 0.48 -2.41 -1.88
C ARG A 32 -0.68 -3.34 -1.58
N ILE A 33 -1.36 -3.18 -0.44
CA ILE A 33 -2.59 -3.91 -0.11
C ILE A 33 -3.79 -3.04 -0.41
N LYS A 34 -4.73 -3.58 -1.20
CA LYS A 34 -6.00 -2.94 -1.54
C LYS A 34 -7.05 -3.22 -0.47
N SER A 35 -7.14 -4.48 -0.05
CA SER A 35 -8.05 -4.90 1.02
C SER A 35 -7.65 -6.26 1.58
N VAL A 36 -8.02 -6.51 2.83
CA VAL A 36 -7.98 -7.84 3.43
C VAL A 36 -9.41 -8.30 3.61
N LYS A 37 -9.75 -9.43 2.99
CA LYS A 37 -11.06 -10.06 3.10
C LYS A 37 -10.95 -11.23 4.07
N ILE A 38 -11.83 -11.24 5.06
CA ILE A 38 -11.90 -12.30 6.06
C ILE A 38 -13.29 -12.91 5.96
N ILE A 39 -13.35 -14.22 5.70
CA ILE A 39 -14.59 -14.98 5.61
C ILE A 39 -14.63 -15.93 6.80
N PHE A 40 -15.63 -15.76 7.66
CA PHE A 40 -15.87 -16.65 8.78
C PHE A 40 -16.88 -17.72 8.35
N GLY A 41 -16.41 -18.94 8.19
CA GLY A 41 -17.24 -20.13 8.06
C GLY A 41 -17.55 -20.75 9.42
N ILE A 42 -18.38 -21.79 9.41
CA ILE A 42 -18.77 -22.52 10.63
C ILE A 42 -17.56 -23.21 11.29
N ASP A 43 -16.64 -23.77 10.50
CA ASP A 43 -15.47 -24.52 10.98
C ASP A 43 -14.12 -23.96 10.48
N SER A 44 -14.15 -22.88 9.69
CA SER A 44 -12.93 -22.32 9.09
C SER A 44 -12.97 -20.80 9.00
N THR A 45 -11.79 -20.19 9.04
CA THR A 45 -11.59 -18.77 8.71
C THR A 45 -10.69 -18.70 7.49
N GLU A 46 -11.20 -18.11 6.41
CA GLU A 46 -10.45 -17.86 5.19
C GLU A 46 -10.00 -16.40 5.17
N ILE A 47 -8.72 -16.18 4.88
CA ILE A 47 -8.10 -14.85 4.80
C ILE A 47 -7.53 -14.68 3.40
N GLU A 48 -8.05 -13.69 2.69
CA GLU A 48 -7.61 -13.34 1.34
C GLU A 48 -7.06 -11.91 1.35
N VAL A 49 -5.80 -11.75 0.92
CA VAL A 49 -5.15 -10.45 0.80
C VAL A 49 -5.18 -10.00 -0.65
N ILE A 50 -5.97 -8.98 -0.93
CA ILE A 50 -6.10 -8.40 -2.27
C ILE A 50 -5.00 -7.36 -2.44
N GLN A 51 -4.09 -7.63 -3.36
CA GLN A 51 -3.01 -6.72 -3.73
C GLN A 51 -3.54 -5.52 -4.51
N ASN A 52 -2.79 -4.43 -4.47
CA ASN A 52 -3.11 -3.16 -5.10
C ASN A 52 -2.36 -2.97 -6.42
N ASP A 53 -2.42 -3.96 -7.30
CA ASP A 53 -1.64 -4.02 -8.53
C ASP A 53 -2.17 -3.05 -9.61
N ASP A 54 -3.43 -2.64 -9.52
CA ASP A 54 -4.09 -1.82 -10.54
C ASP A 54 -3.91 -0.30 -10.35
N MET A 55 -3.51 0.17 -9.17
CA MET A 55 -3.47 1.62 -8.87
C MET A 55 -2.37 2.39 -9.65
N GLY A 56 -1.47 1.70 -10.36
CA GLY A 56 -0.48 2.32 -11.26
C GLY A 56 -0.96 2.48 -12.72
N ARG A 57 -2.06 1.84 -13.11
CA ARG A 57 -2.67 2.04 -14.44
C ARG A 57 -3.59 3.25 -14.38
N SER A 58 -3.04 4.41 -14.72
CA SER A 58 -3.85 5.61 -14.98
C SER A 58 -4.98 5.25 -15.95
N ALA A 59 -6.24 5.44 -15.52
CA ALA A 59 -7.42 5.32 -16.38
C ALA A 59 -7.52 6.43 -17.44
N TYR A 60 -6.51 7.30 -17.52
CA TYR A 60 -6.35 8.31 -18.55
C TYR A 60 -5.17 7.91 -19.45
N TRP A 61 -5.50 7.19 -20.52
CA TRP A 61 -4.81 7.17 -21.81
C TRP A 61 -5.87 6.97 -22.89
#